data_AF-A0A1B6F4N7-F1
#
_entry.id   AF-A0A1B6F4N7-F1
#
_cell.length_a   1.000
_cell.length_b   1.000
_cell.length_c   1.000
_cell.angle_alpha   90.00
_cell.angle_beta   90.00
_cell.angle_gamma   90.00
#
_symmetry.space_group_name_H-M   'P 1'
#
loop_
_entity.id
_entity.type
_entity.pdbx_description
1 polymer ?
#
loop_
_entity_poly.entity_id
_entity_poly.type
_entity_poly.pdbx_seq_one_letter_code
_entity_poly.pdbx_strand_id
1 'polypeptide(L)'
;MYIDDALIYSSSFEEHLQHLHIIFSKLQECGMTIKLQKSLFFRDKVPFLGHIFTTQGLEPDPNKIKAIKDFPIPKNRKQLKGFIGLVNFYNRFVDKFSDTIQPLMRLTSKTIKFFWTEADTTVFNQVKDLFVQTTLKHPDYKKPFYLQTDCSIKA
;
A
#
# COMPACT_ATOMS: atom_id res chain seq x y z
N MET A 1 6.98 -10.78 -10.05
CA MET A 1 5.77 -11.47 -10.54
C MET A 1 4.90 -11.78 -9.34
N TYR A 2 3.60 -11.53 -9.43
CA TYR A 2 2.63 -11.89 -8.40
C TYR A 2 1.41 -12.52 -9.07
N ILE A 3 1.25 -13.83 -8.90
CA ILE A 3 0.23 -14.63 -9.60
C ILE A 3 0.30 -14.34 -11.11
N ASP A 4 -0.68 -13.63 -11.66
CA ASP A 4 -0.81 -13.36 -13.09
C ASP A 4 -0.20 -12.00 -13.51
N ASP A 5 0.18 -11.16 -12.55
CA ASP A 5 0.68 -9.82 -12.82
C ASP A 5 2.22 -9.77 -12.78
N ALA A 6 2.82 -9.22 -13.84
CA ALA A 6 4.26 -9.00 -13.95
C ALA A 6 4.57 -7.50 -14.03
N LEU A 7 5.51 -7.05 -13.19
CA LEU A 7 6.12 -5.73 -13.27
C LEU A 7 7.56 -5.90 -13.77
N ILE A 8 7.91 -5.19 -14.85
CA ILE A 8 9.22 -5.22 -15.48
C ILE A 8 9.79 -3.81 -15.40
N TYR A 9 11.01 -3.67 -14.92
CA TYR A 9 11.71 -2.39 -14.82
C TYR A 9 13.14 -2.53 -15.36
N SER A 10 13.67 -1.41 -15.84
CA SER A 10 15.00 -1.32 -16.45
C SER A 10 15.56 0.09 -16.24
N SER A 11 16.87 0.26 -16.35
CA SER A 11 17.53 1.56 -16.15
C SER A 11 17.60 2.40 -17.42
N SER A 12 17.36 1.78 -18.59
CA SER A 12 17.33 2.44 -19.90
C SER A 12 16.27 1.80 -20.81
N PHE A 13 15.93 2.49 -21.91
CA PHE A 13 14.97 1.98 -22.88
C PHE A 13 15.51 0.75 -23.63
N GLU A 14 16.80 0.77 -23.99
CA GLU A 14 17.50 -0.31 -24.67
C GLU A 14 17.51 -1.58 -23.82
N GLU A 15 17.87 -1.45 -22.54
CA GLU A 15 17.80 -2.54 -21.57
C GLU A 15 16.36 -3.04 -21.38
N HIS A 16 15.37 -2.13 -21.43
CA HIS A 16 13.97 -2.53 -21.33
C HIS A 16 13.51 -3.37 -22.51
N LEU A 17 13.92 -3.04 -23.74
CA LEU A 17 13.64 -3.86 -24.91
C LEU A 17 14.26 -5.26 -24.79
N GLN A 18 15.49 -5.35 -24.27
CA GLN A 18 16.14 -6.64 -24.00
C GLN A 18 15.38 -7.46 -22.95
N HIS A 19 14.98 -6.84 -21.83
CA HIS A 19 14.18 -7.51 -20.80
C HIS A 19 12.83 -8.00 -21.34
N LEU A 20 12.13 -7.16 -22.12
CA LEU A 20 10.87 -7.55 -22.75
C LEU A 20 11.06 -8.72 -23.71
N HIS A 21 12.11 -8.69 -24.54
CA HIS A 21 12.41 -9.78 -25.46
C HIS A 21 12.60 -11.11 -24.71
N ILE A 22 13.44 -11.13 -23.67
CA ILE A 22 13.71 -12.32 -22.86
C ILE A 22 12.40 -12.84 -22.23
N ILE A 23 11.62 -11.95 -21.62
CA ILE A 23 10.39 -12.33 -20.93
C ILE A 23 9.34 -12.86 -21.91
N PHE A 24 9.15 -12.20 -23.05
CA PHE A 24 8.17 -12.64 -24.05
C PHE A 24 8.56 -13.96 -24.69
N SER A 25 9.85 -14.19 -24.99
CA SER A 25 10.34 -15.48 -25.47
C SER A 25 10.04 -16.59 -24.45
N LYS A 26 10.27 -16.34 -23.15
CA LYS A 26 9.97 -17.33 -22.10
C LYS A 26 8.48 -17.60 -21.95
N LEU A 27 7.65 -16.56 -22.00
CA LEU A 27 6.19 -16.74 -21.95
C LEU A 27 5.70 -17.56 -23.14
N GLN A 28 6.25 -17.32 -24.34
CA GLN A 28 5.93 -18.07 -25.54
C GLN A 28 6.36 -19.55 -25.42
N GLU A 29 7.57 -19.82 -24.93
CA GLU A 29 8.07 -21.19 -24.68
C GLU A 29 7.16 -21.96 -23.70
N CYS A 30 6.61 -21.27 -22.70
CA CYS A 30 5.69 -21.85 -21.72
C CYS A 30 4.22 -21.90 -22.18
N GLY A 31 3.91 -21.47 -23.41
CA GLY A 31 2.54 -21.42 -23.92
C GLY A 31 1.63 -20.40 -23.22
N MET A 32 2.19 -19.40 -22.55
CA MET A 32 1.46 -18.33 -21.88
C MET A 32 1.16 -17.19 -22.86
N THR A 33 0.03 -16.51 -22.66
CA THR A 33 -0.39 -15.37 -23.49
C THR A 33 -0.56 -14.12 -22.65
N ILE A 34 -0.29 -12.96 -23.26
CA ILE A 34 -0.41 -11.65 -22.61
C ILE A 34 -1.65 -10.95 -23.13
N LYS A 35 -2.52 -10.49 -22.21
CA LYS A 35 -3.70 -9.69 -22.58
C LYS A 35 -3.30 -8.24 -22.83
N LEU A 36 -2.94 -7.92 -24.07
CA LEU A 36 -2.42 -6.60 -24.48
C LEU A 36 -3.28 -5.42 -23.98
N GLN A 37 -4.61 -5.55 -24.01
CA GLN A 37 -5.55 -4.50 -23.54
C GLN A 37 -5.40 -4.13 -22.06
N LYS A 38 -4.86 -5.04 -21.24
CA LYS A 38 -4.62 -4.80 -19.80
C LYS A 38 -3.15 -4.50 -19.48
N SER A 39 -2.27 -4.61 -20.47
CA SER A 39 -0.83 -4.42 -20.29
C SER A 39 -0.46 -2.94 -20.45
N LEU A 40 0.49 -2.49 -19.63
CA LEU A 40 1.05 -1.15 -19.68
C LEU A 40 2.53 -1.26 -20.05
N PHE A 41 2.93 -0.58 -21.12
CA PHE A 41 4.30 -0.57 -21.60
C PHE A 41 4.89 0.83 -21.57
N PHE A 42 6.20 0.90 -21.29
CA PHE A 42 7.00 2.13 -21.35
C PHE A 42 6.35 3.29 -20.57
N ARG A 43 6.11 3.08 -19.27
CA ARG A 43 5.49 4.05 -18.36
C ARG A 43 6.42 4.38 -17.21
N ASP A 44 6.51 5.66 -16.88
CA ASP A 44 7.22 6.13 -15.68
C ASP A 44 6.42 5.90 -14.39
N LYS A 45 5.10 5.70 -14.52
CA LYS A 45 4.19 5.38 -13.42
C LYS A 45 3.31 4.19 -13.78
N VAL A 46 3.35 3.13 -12.98
CA VAL A 46 2.59 1.89 -13.21
C VAL A 46 1.81 1.49 -11.95
N PRO A 47 0.48 1.35 -12.02
CA PRO A 47 -0.29 0.73 -10.95
C PRO A 47 0.03 -0.77 -10.89
N PHE A 48 0.43 -1.26 -9.73
CA PHE A 48 0.74 -2.66 -9.49
C PHE A 48 0.43 -3.04 -8.04
N LEU A 49 -0.40 -4.07 -7.85
CA LEU A 49 -0.79 -4.62 -6.54
C LEU A 49 -1.30 -3.57 -5.53
N GLY A 50 -2.10 -2.60 -5.98
CA GLY A 50 -2.66 -1.56 -5.11
C GLY A 50 -1.70 -0.41 -4.78
N HIS A 51 -0.53 -0.36 -5.42
CA HIS A 51 0.42 0.75 -5.31
C HIS A 51 0.74 1.33 -6.68
N ILE A 52 1.30 2.53 -6.69
CA ILE A 52 1.84 3.16 -7.89
C ILE A 52 3.36 3.08 -7.82
N PHE A 53 3.96 2.31 -8.71
CA PHE A 53 5.41 2.30 -8.89
C PHE A 53 5.81 3.47 -9.77
N THR A 54 6.80 4.23 -9.33
CA THR A 54 7.35 5.36 -10.06
C THR A 54 8.86 5.24 -10.19
N THR A 55 9.48 6.07 -11.01
CA THR A 55 10.95 6.19 -11.09
C THR A 55 11.59 6.62 -9.77
N GLN A 56 10.85 7.32 -8.90
CA GLN A 56 11.36 7.83 -7.62
C GLN A 56 11.12 6.88 -6.44
N GLY A 57 10.19 5.94 -6.58
CA GLY A 57 9.79 5.09 -5.47
C GLY A 57 8.39 4.50 -5.62
N LEU A 58 7.83 4.09 -4.50
CA LEU A 58 6.50 3.54 -4.34
C LEU A 58 5.57 4.60 -3.74
N GLU A 59 4.41 4.80 -4.36
CA GLU A 59 3.35 5.69 -3.90
C GLU A 59 2.08 4.88 -3.59
N PRO A 60 1.23 5.30 -2.65
CA PRO A 60 -0.07 4.69 -2.47
C PRO A 60 -1.01 5.04 -3.65
N ASP A 61 -1.92 4.14 -4.01
CA ASP A 61 -2.94 4.43 -5.03
C ASP A 61 -3.84 5.60 -4.58
N PRO A 62 -3.92 6.71 -5.35
CA PRO A 62 -4.76 7.86 -5.01
C PRO A 62 -6.23 7.52 -4.78
N ASN A 63 -6.76 6.52 -5.47
CA ASN A 63 -8.14 6.06 -5.29
C ASN A 63 -8.33 5.42 -3.91
N LYS A 64 -7.29 4.77 -3.39
CA LYS A 64 -7.32 4.08 -2.09
C LYS A 64 -7.11 5.07 -0.96
N ILE A 65 -6.25 6.06 -1.15
CA ILE A 65 -6.14 7.22 -0.24
C ILE A 65 -7.48 7.96 -0.17
N LYS A 66 -8.13 8.21 -1.32
CA LYS A 66 -9.46 8.80 -1.36
C LYS A 66 -10.48 7.94 -0.62
N ALA A 67 -10.48 6.62 -0.83
CA ALA A 67 -11.38 5.71 -0.12
C ALA A 67 -11.17 5.73 1.41
N ILE A 68 -9.95 5.93 1.90
CA ILE A 68 -9.66 6.13 3.33
C ILE A 68 -10.27 7.46 3.80
N LYS A 69 -10.04 8.57 3.08
CA LYS A 69 -10.55 9.90 3.41
C LYS A 69 -12.08 9.99 3.36
N ASP A 70 -12.71 9.28 2.45
CA ASP A 70 -14.17 9.26 2.28
C ASP A 70 -14.83 8.17 3.12
N PHE A 71 -14.05 7.36 3.86
CA PHE A 71 -14.60 6.25 4.63
C PHE A 71 -15.59 6.79 5.69
N PRO A 72 -16.83 6.27 5.74
CA PRO A 72 -17.85 6.74 6.67
C PRO A 72 -17.57 6.28 8.09
N ILE A 73 -18.08 7.01 9.09
CA ILE A 73 -17.95 6.64 10.50
C ILE A 73 -18.52 5.21 10.71
N PRO A 74 -17.71 4.26 11.22
CA PRO A 74 -18.14 2.90 11.44
C PRO A 74 -19.28 2.81 12.47
N LYS A 75 -20.41 2.24 12.07
CA LYS A 75 -21.58 2.03 12.94
C LYS A 75 -21.54 0.69 13.68
N ASN A 76 -20.62 -0.19 13.30
CA ASN A 76 -20.47 -1.51 13.91
C ASN A 76 -19.04 -2.04 13.77
N ARG A 77 -18.76 -3.10 14.53
CA ARG A 77 -17.45 -3.77 14.56
C ARG A 77 -16.99 -4.26 13.18
N LYS A 78 -17.90 -4.73 12.31
CA LYS A 78 -17.55 -5.23 10.98
C LYS A 78 -17.02 -4.10 10.10
N GLN A 79 -17.71 -2.95 10.09
CA GLN A 79 -17.28 -1.76 9.37
C GLN A 79 -15.94 -1.24 9.90
N LEU A 80 -15.75 -1.22 11.22
CA LEU A 80 -14.48 -0.80 11.81
C LEU A 80 -13.33 -1.73 11.40
N LYS A 81 -13.54 -3.05 11.41
CA LYS A 81 -12.54 -4.01 10.92
C LYS A 81 -12.23 -3.81 9.43
N GLY A 82 -13.23 -3.46 8.62
CA GLY A 82 -13.04 -3.12 7.21
C GLY A 82 -12.16 -1.88 7.05
N PHE A 83 -12.42 -0.82 7.82
CA PHE A 83 -11.57 0.37 7.84
C PHE A 83 -10.14 0.05 8.26
N ILE A 84 -9.95 -0.63 9.40
CA ILE A 84 -8.64 -1.02 9.92
C ILE A 84 -7.87 -1.87 8.91
N GLY A 85 -8.53 -2.83 8.25
CA GLY A 85 -7.92 -3.63 7.19
C GLY A 85 -7.43 -2.77 6.02
N LEU A 86 -8.24 -1.79 5.60
CA LEU A 86 -7.87 -0.85 4.53
C LEU A 86 -6.66 -0.01 4.92
N VAL A 87 -6.66 0.62 6.10
CA VAL A 87 -5.55 1.49 6.52
C VAL A 87 -4.28 0.70 6.85
N ASN A 88 -4.39 -0.52 7.38
CA ASN A 88 -3.25 -1.41 7.62
C ASN A 88 -2.52 -1.77 6.32
N PHE A 89 -3.22 -1.92 5.20
CA PHE A 89 -2.58 -2.20 3.92
C PHE A 89 -1.66 -1.06 3.46
N TYR A 90 -1.94 0.18 3.88
CA TYR A 90 -1.16 1.38 3.51
C TYR A 90 -0.33 1.95 4.67
N ASN A 91 -0.28 1.30 5.84
CA ASN A 91 0.36 1.88 7.02
C ASN A 91 1.86 2.19 6.84
N ARG A 92 2.54 1.52 5.90
CA ARG A 92 3.96 1.76 5.57
C ARG A 92 4.26 3.17 5.07
N PHE A 93 3.24 3.91 4.63
CA PHE A 93 3.38 5.30 4.18
C PHE A 93 3.21 6.32 5.31
N VAL A 94 2.94 5.84 6.53
CA VAL A 94 2.58 6.65 7.69
C VAL A 94 3.53 6.36 8.84
N ASP A 95 4.18 7.40 9.35
CA ASP A 95 4.99 7.29 10.56
C ASP A 95 4.11 7.15 11.81
N LYS A 96 4.55 6.35 12.79
CA LYS A 96 3.86 6.12 14.08
C LYS A 96 2.37 5.74 13.95
N PHE A 97 2.02 5.03 12.88
CA PHE A 97 0.64 4.62 12.61
C PHE A 97 0.01 3.81 13.76
N SER A 98 0.77 2.88 14.34
CA SER A 98 0.31 2.00 15.42
C SER A 98 -0.17 2.78 16.64
N ASP A 99 0.55 3.83 17.04
CA ASP A 99 0.20 4.65 18.20
C ASP A 99 -1.13 5.37 18.01
N THR A 100 -1.36 5.87 16.79
CA THR A 100 -2.58 6.62 16.47
C THR A 100 -3.79 5.70 16.38
N ILE A 101 -3.65 4.49 15.81
CA ILE A 101 -4.80 3.59 15.62
C ILE A 101 -5.14 2.75 16.86
N GLN A 102 -4.21 2.61 17.81
CA GLN A 102 -4.36 1.76 19.00
C GLN A 102 -5.68 1.98 19.75
N PRO A 103 -6.17 3.23 19.98
CA PRO A 103 -7.44 3.43 20.67
C PRO A 103 -8.58 2.71 19.96
N LEU A 104 -8.65 2.75 18.63
CA LEU A 104 -9.73 2.10 17.86
C LEU A 104 -9.64 0.57 17.89
N MET A 105 -8.45 0.00 18.09
CA MET A 105 -8.27 -1.45 18.14
C MET A 105 -9.08 -2.11 19.25
N ARG A 106 -9.30 -1.43 20.39
CA ARG A 106 -10.12 -1.96 21.50
C ARG A 106 -11.54 -2.35 21.06
N LEU A 107 -12.12 -1.57 20.14
CA LEU A 107 -13.48 -1.79 19.62
C LEU A 107 -13.56 -2.97 18.63
N THR A 108 -12.44 -3.62 18.30
CA THR A 108 -12.42 -4.85 17.48
C THR A 108 -12.58 -6.13 18.29
N SER A 109 -12.38 -6.08 19.61
CA SER A 109 -12.42 -7.24 20.52
C SER A 109 -13.83 -7.77 20.76
N LYS A 110 -14.07 -9.06 20.52
CA LYS A 110 -15.39 -9.71 20.71
C LYS A 110 -15.93 -9.58 22.14
N THR A 111 -15.07 -9.40 23.14
CA THR A 111 -15.45 -9.28 24.55
C THR A 111 -15.96 -7.89 24.93
N ILE A 112 -15.56 -6.85 24.19
CA ILE A 112 -15.94 -5.45 24.47
C ILE A 112 -17.18 -5.10 23.65
N LYS A 113 -18.22 -4.56 24.27
CA LYS A 113 -19.41 -4.07 23.56
C LYS A 113 -18.99 -2.93 22.62
N PHE A 114 -19.48 -2.95 21.38
CA PHE A 114 -19.22 -1.86 20.44
C PHE A 114 -20.00 -0.62 20.87
N PHE A 115 -19.30 0.36 21.41
CA PHE A 115 -19.84 1.67 21.77
C PHE A 115 -18.89 2.74 21.22
N TRP A 116 -19.38 3.51 20.25
CA TRP A 116 -18.60 4.52 19.55
C TRP A 116 -18.75 5.87 20.24
N THR A 117 -17.63 6.51 20.56
CA THR A 117 -17.59 7.78 21.30
C THR A 117 -17.07 8.94 20.43
N GLU A 118 -17.17 10.17 20.93
CA GLU A 118 -16.55 11.34 20.28
C GLU A 118 -15.03 11.23 20.24
N ALA A 119 -14.41 10.63 21.28
CA ALA A 119 -12.99 10.32 21.29
C ALA A 119 -12.61 9.37 20.14
N ASP A 120 -13.43 8.35 19.86
CA ASP A 120 -13.20 7.45 18.73
C ASP A 120 -13.31 8.17 17.38
N THR A 121 -14.25 9.11 17.27
CA THR A 121 -14.39 9.95 16.07
C THR A 121 -13.16 10.82 15.85
N THR A 122 -12.61 11.39 16.93
CA THR A 122 -11.39 12.18 16.88
C THR A 122 -10.20 11.35 16.38
N VAL A 123 -9.99 10.18 16.99
CA VAL A 123 -8.92 9.26 16.57
C VAL A 123 -9.13 8.76 15.14
N PHE A 124 -10.36 8.45 14.74
CA PHE A 124 -10.70 8.02 13.39
C PHE A 124 -10.34 9.08 12.34
N ASN A 125 -10.65 10.35 12.60
CA ASN A 125 -10.29 11.44 11.70
C ASN A 125 -8.78 11.68 11.68
N GLN A 126 -8.10 11.63 12.82
CA GLN A 126 -6.64 11.70 12.88
C GLN A 126 -5.99 10.61 12.02
N VAL A 127 -6.44 9.36 12.12
CA VAL A 127 -5.94 8.26 11.28
C VAL A 127 -6.14 8.57 9.79
N LYS A 128 -7.28 9.13 9.40
CA LYS A 128 -7.54 9.49 7.99
C LYS A 128 -6.60 10.60 7.49
N ASP A 129 -6.29 11.57 8.34
CA ASP A 129 -5.43 12.70 8.00
C ASP A 129 -3.95 12.30 7.88
N LEU A 130 -3.52 11.22 8.54
CA LEU A 130 -2.17 10.67 8.37
C LEU A 130 -1.89 10.19 6.95
N PHE A 131 -2.92 9.79 6.20
CA PHE A 131 -2.79 9.31 4.82
C PHE A 131 -2.69 10.49 3.84
N VAL A 132 -1.48 11.04 3.76
CA VAL A 132 -1.05 11.98 2.72
C VAL A 132 -0.28 11.26 1.61
N GLN A 133 -0.11 11.91 0.46
CA GLN A 133 0.73 11.37 -0.60
C GLN A 133 2.20 11.41 -0.16
N THR A 134 2.71 10.25 0.26
CA THR A 134 4.11 10.04 0.62
C THR A 134 4.72 9.02 -0.34
N THR A 135 5.92 9.31 -0.83
CA THR A 135 6.68 8.40 -1.71
C THR A 135 7.76 7.69 -0.88
N LEU A 136 7.67 6.36 -0.80
CA LEU A 136 8.75 5.53 -0.26
C LEU A 136 9.79 5.31 -1.34
N LYS A 137 11.05 5.70 -1.08
CA LYS A 137 12.12 5.53 -2.08
C LYS A 137 12.46 4.06 -2.30
N HIS A 138 12.90 3.75 -3.52
CA HIS A 138 13.49 2.45 -3.82
C HIS A 138 14.77 2.24 -2.97
N PRO A 139 15.01 1.02 -2.48
CA PRO A 139 16.21 0.71 -1.71
C PRO A 139 17.46 0.87 -2.58
N ASP A 140 18.42 1.67 -2.10
CA ASP A 140 19.74 1.81 -2.72
C ASP A 140 20.72 0.85 -2.05
N TYR A 141 20.86 -0.35 -2.63
CA TYR A 141 21.72 -1.40 -2.08
C TYR A 141 23.22 -1.08 -2.12
N LYS A 142 23.64 0.04 -2.70
CA LYS A 142 25.03 0.53 -2.65
C LYS A 142 25.33 1.34 -1.39
N LYS A 143 24.30 1.65 -0.58
CA LYS A 143 24.43 2.42 0.67
C LYS A 143 24.11 1.56 1.88
N PRO A 144 24.66 1.89 3.06
CA PRO A 144 24.27 1.23 4.30
C PRO A 144 22.80 1.55 4.63
N PHE A 145 22.11 0.56 5.18
CA PHE A 145 20.76 0.73 5.72
C PHE A 145 20.85 1.05 7.21
N TYR A 146 20.06 2.03 7.66
CA TYR A 146 19.93 2.38 9.07
C TYR A 146 18.52 2.04 9.55
N LEU A 147 18.43 1.24 10.60
CA LEU A 147 17.18 0.93 11.28
C LEU A 147 17.13 1.70 12.59
N GLN A 148 16.19 2.64 12.68
CA GLN A 148 15.88 3.34 13.92
C GLN A 148 14.62 2.72 14.52
N THR A 149 14.73 2.19 15.72
CA THR A 149 13.62 1.61 16.48
C THR A 149 13.31 2.47 17.70
N ASP A 150 12.03 2.65 17.96
CA ASP A 150 11.51 3.28 19.18
C ASP A 150 10.38 2.38 19.71
N CYS A 151 10.36 2.16 21.01
CA CYS A 151 9.38 1.29 21.67
C CYS A 151 8.94 1.96 22.97
N SER A 152 7.63 2.17 23.11
CA SER A 152 7.04 2.66 24.36
C SER A 152 6.32 1.51 25.08
N ILE A 153 6.57 1.40 26.39
CA ILE A 153 5.89 0.42 27.25
C ILE A 153 4.50 0.99 27.56
N LYS A 154 3.55 0.82 26.64
CA LYS A 154 2.11 0.99 26.94
C LYS A 154 1.44 -0.37 26.73
N ALA A 155 1.51 -1.17 27.79
CA ALA A 155 0.75 -2.41 27.96
C ALA A 155 -0.74 -2.10 28.20
#